data_AF-A0A378BYV7-F1
#
_entry.id   AF-A0A378BYV7-F1
#
_cell.length_a   1.000
_cell.length_b   1.000
_cell.length_c   1.000
_cell.angle_alpha   90.00
_cell.angle_beta   90.00
_cell.angle_gamma   90.00
#
_symmetry.space_group_name_H-M   'P 1'
#
loop_
_entity.id
_entity.type
_entity.pdbx_description
1 polymer ?
#
loop_
_entity_poly.entity_id
_entity_poly.type
_entity_poly.pdbx_seq_one_letter_code
_entity_poly.pdbx_strand_id
1 'polypeptide(L)'
;MSPIVSTQVWVHVLVQLGATAGTTQYRIKFWQVDDDNNQVPGTSEQHDYFFDNDFQVTTRYFRTTHKFVPAAGAGRYAVTIERLDNSNDANVVTLMAIHAVNVRENVVYPEDTIARITIKGSNDSNSNREQKYNMLAQRHTISYDRTTGAVDYTLRPSRSFADAILHEWVVVGKQDVASIDVAALYAIADSLTDAQLGYFDYTFSDEKQPLGERIATIANVARVDGNNIGDVLTFWRDEKVTNPDAVFARSNMFWDEYKVAWQMSLPGGYDGVALDYIDPLTNKKAYIYLQIDSSGITEVEDATVNAMQISLDGCRNATQATDRAWLEARKILYSRLTMTVKVLESTQVVRGTVVQCPDMYDNAQQTGYITGRSGDVFSTSERIDFSLGDMWVVMTDSIGNYRGRWRAYPVSGKPKAFQAAADAFDLNIYDRENVQNPSRYFIATDSELNSTIWRVDSAKPNGDDTQTLSLTEYSDSIYP
;
A
#
# COMPACT_ATOMS: atom_id res chain seq x y z
N MET A 1 33.08 34.82 -5.04
CA MET A 1 32.49 35.26 -6.33
C MET A 1 31.32 34.34 -6.65
N SER A 2 30.22 34.85 -7.20
CA SER A 2 29.08 34.01 -7.58
C SER A 2 29.42 33.15 -8.81
N PRO A 3 29.17 31.83 -8.78
CA PRO A 3 29.32 30.98 -9.96
C PRO A 3 28.17 31.15 -10.97
N ILE A 4 27.08 31.81 -10.57
CA ILE A 4 25.86 31.96 -11.38
C ILE A 4 25.44 33.43 -11.50
N VAL A 5 24.72 33.75 -12.58
CA VAL A 5 24.12 35.06 -12.82
C VAL A 5 22.94 35.28 -11.86
N SER A 6 22.91 36.43 -11.19
CA SER A 6 21.84 36.81 -10.27
C SER A 6 21.34 38.24 -10.45
N THR A 7 20.07 38.47 -10.19
CA THR A 7 19.45 39.81 -10.12
C THR A 7 19.56 40.46 -8.74
N GLN A 8 19.78 39.66 -7.69
CA GLN A 8 19.98 40.15 -6.32
C GLN A 8 21.16 39.47 -5.65
N VAL A 9 21.81 40.20 -4.75
CA VAL A 9 22.92 39.70 -3.93
C VAL A 9 22.53 39.87 -2.46
N TRP A 10 22.47 38.76 -1.73
CA TRP A 10 22.13 38.78 -0.30
C TRP A 10 23.36 38.46 0.52
N VAL A 11 23.69 39.33 1.48
CA VAL A 11 24.88 39.19 2.32
C VAL A 11 24.44 39.04 3.77
N HIS A 12 24.85 37.93 4.39
CA HIS A 12 24.52 37.60 5.77
C HIS A 12 25.73 37.87 6.65
N VAL A 13 25.56 38.74 7.66
CA VAL A 13 26.64 39.17 8.55
C VAL A 13 26.24 38.92 10.00
N LEU A 14 27.15 38.32 10.77
CA LEU A 14 27.08 38.21 12.21
C LEU A 14 28.03 39.24 12.82
N VAL A 15 27.51 40.07 13.72
CA VAL A 15 28.27 41.04 14.48
C VAL A 15 28.20 40.64 15.95
N GLN A 16 29.34 40.44 16.59
CA GLN A 16 29.48 40.18 18.01
C GLN A 16 30.16 41.38 18.66
N LEU A 17 29.48 42.03 19.59
CA LEU A 17 29.98 43.19 20.34
C LEU A 17 30.20 42.82 21.80
N GLY A 18 31.36 43.19 22.35
CA GLY A 18 31.73 42.92 23.74
C GLY A 18 30.84 43.64 24.77
N ALA A 19 30.92 43.22 26.03
CA ALA A 19 30.07 43.70 27.14
C ALA A 19 30.38 45.13 27.61
N THR A 20 31.51 45.72 27.20
CA THR A 20 31.93 47.06 27.61
C THR A 20 32.28 47.88 26.36
N ALA A 21 31.37 48.75 25.92
CA ALA A 21 31.59 49.73 24.84
C ALA A 21 31.95 49.13 23.46
N GLY A 22 31.16 48.17 22.98
CA GLY A 22 31.39 47.58 21.66
C GLY A 22 30.70 48.40 20.57
N THR A 23 31.45 49.21 19.81
CA THR A 23 31.00 49.73 18.51
C THR A 23 31.68 48.94 17.39
N THR A 24 31.00 48.74 16.27
CA THR A 24 31.68 48.34 15.03
C THR A 24 31.12 49.07 13.83
N GLN A 25 32.01 49.36 12.88
CA GLN A 25 31.64 49.85 11.56
C GLN A 25 32.24 48.93 10.50
N TYR A 26 31.40 48.44 9.59
CA TYR A 26 31.86 47.64 8.45
C TYR A 26 31.19 48.08 7.16
N ARG A 27 31.89 47.84 6.06
CA ARG A 27 31.49 48.13 4.69
C ARG A 27 31.31 46.84 3.93
N ILE A 28 30.19 46.72 3.22
CA ILE A 28 29.99 45.70 2.20
C ILE A 28 30.24 46.36 0.86
N LYS A 29 31.18 45.84 0.09
CA LYS A 29 31.43 46.22 -1.31
C LYS A 29 31.04 45.07 -2.22
N PHE A 30 30.42 45.37 -3.35
CA PHE A 30 30.17 44.39 -4.39
C PHE A 30 30.30 45.00 -5.78
N TRP A 31 30.68 44.17 -6.75
CA TRP A 31 30.84 44.58 -8.15
C TRP A 31 30.54 43.42 -9.09
N GLN A 32 30.17 43.74 -10.33
CA GLN A 32 29.96 42.75 -11.36
C GLN A 32 31.30 42.23 -11.90
N VAL A 33 31.35 40.94 -12.20
CA VAL A 33 32.51 40.29 -12.82
C VAL A 33 32.15 39.69 -14.18
N ASP A 34 33.12 39.70 -15.10
CA ASP A 34 33.02 39.08 -16.41
C ASP A 34 33.28 37.56 -16.38
N ASP A 35 33.27 36.92 -17.53
CA ASP A 35 33.48 35.47 -17.67
C ASP A 35 34.88 35.03 -17.23
N ASP A 36 35.87 35.92 -17.35
CA ASP A 36 37.26 35.71 -16.89
C ASP A 36 37.46 36.07 -15.40
N ASN A 37 36.39 36.44 -14.69
CA ASN A 37 36.36 36.90 -13.29
C ASN A 37 37.05 38.25 -13.04
N ASN A 38 37.23 39.07 -14.07
CA ASN A 38 37.69 40.43 -13.92
C ASN A 38 36.54 41.35 -13.53
N GLN A 39 36.83 42.37 -12.73
CA GLN A 39 35.85 43.39 -12.36
C GLN A 39 35.43 44.20 -13.58
N VAL A 40 34.11 44.31 -13.79
CA VAL A 40 33.54 45.22 -14.79
C VAL A 40 33.63 46.66 -14.27
N PRO A 41 34.36 47.57 -14.93
CA PRO A 41 34.52 48.94 -14.46
C PRO A 41 33.18 49.68 -14.30
N GLY A 42 33.06 50.49 -13.25
CA GLY A 42 31.85 51.30 -12.99
C GLY A 42 30.69 50.56 -12.32
N THR A 43 30.82 49.25 -12.03
CA THR A 43 29.77 48.42 -11.41
C THR A 43 29.92 48.25 -9.89
N SER A 44 30.87 48.96 -9.28
CA SER A 44 31.18 48.84 -7.85
C SER A 44 30.22 49.64 -7.00
N GLU A 45 29.61 48.98 -6.02
CA GLU A 45 28.71 49.57 -5.03
C GLU A 45 29.21 49.29 -3.62
N GLN A 46 28.96 50.22 -2.70
CA GLN A 46 29.38 50.08 -1.31
C GLN A 46 28.31 50.58 -0.34
N HIS A 47 28.13 49.86 0.75
CA HIS A 47 27.21 50.21 1.83
C HIS A 47 27.88 50.05 3.19
N ASP A 48 27.76 51.11 4.01
CA ASP A 48 28.35 51.17 5.33
C ASP A 48 27.29 50.89 6.40
N TYR A 49 27.65 50.08 7.38
CA TYR A 49 26.79 49.70 8.49
C TYR A 49 27.49 49.95 9.82
N PHE A 50 26.73 50.48 10.77
CA PHE A 50 27.19 50.79 12.11
C PHE A 50 26.32 50.05 13.14
N PHE A 51 26.97 49.41 14.10
CA PHE A 51 26.30 48.78 15.24
C PHE A 51 26.92 49.27 16.53
N ASP A 52 26.06 49.49 17.52
CA ASP A 52 26.43 49.98 18.84
C ASP A 52 25.83 49.08 19.93
N ASN A 53 26.62 48.83 20.97
CA ASN A 53 26.19 48.20 22.20
C ASN A 53 26.38 49.22 23.34
N ASP A 54 25.33 50.00 23.59
CA ASP A 54 25.30 50.99 24.67
C ASP A 54 25.62 50.34 26.03
N PHE A 55 26.33 51.07 26.87
CA PHE A 55 26.93 50.55 28.09
C PHE A 55 25.86 49.94 29.01
N GLN A 56 26.18 48.76 29.57
CA GLN A 56 25.43 47.95 30.55
C GLN A 56 24.79 46.63 30.08
N VAL A 57 25.25 45.99 29.00
CA VAL A 57 24.74 44.67 28.59
C VAL A 57 25.85 43.61 28.49
N THR A 58 25.52 42.35 28.76
CA THR A 58 26.32 41.18 28.35
C THR A 58 26.61 41.22 26.84
N THR A 59 27.61 40.46 26.36
CA THR A 59 27.94 40.33 24.93
C THR A 59 26.70 40.26 24.06
N ARG A 60 26.63 41.10 23.01
CA ARG A 60 25.47 41.22 22.14
C ARG A 60 25.80 40.72 20.74
N TYR A 61 24.89 39.92 20.19
CA TYR A 61 24.98 39.38 18.83
C TYR A 61 23.92 40.03 17.94
N PHE A 62 24.34 40.54 16.78
CA PHE A 62 23.45 41.00 15.72
C PHE A 62 23.62 40.12 14.50
N ARG A 63 22.55 39.44 14.08
CA ARG A 63 22.50 38.71 12.81
C ARG A 63 21.68 39.53 11.84
N THR A 64 22.31 40.03 10.78
CA THR A 64 21.64 40.85 9.76
C THR A 64 21.76 40.22 8.39
N THR A 65 20.72 40.41 7.58
CA THR A 65 20.69 40.01 6.18
C THR A 65 20.44 41.26 5.35
N HIS A 66 21.42 41.63 4.54
CA HIS A 66 21.32 42.75 3.62
C HIS A 66 20.99 42.24 2.23
N LYS A 67 19.90 42.73 1.64
CA LYS A 67 19.43 42.34 0.31
C LYS A 67 19.68 43.48 -0.66
N PHE A 68 20.60 43.27 -1.59
CA PHE A 68 20.96 44.26 -2.61
C PHE A 68 20.35 43.89 -3.94
N VAL A 69 19.83 44.92 -4.64
CA VAL A 69 19.50 44.87 -6.06
C VAL A 69 20.57 45.71 -6.76
N PRO A 70 21.63 45.10 -7.32
CA PRO A 70 22.73 45.86 -7.91
C PRO A 70 22.23 46.76 -9.06
N ALA A 71 22.70 48.01 -9.10
CA ALA A 71 22.40 48.97 -10.16
C ALA A 71 22.94 48.50 -11.53
N ALA A 72 24.00 47.69 -11.54
CA ALA A 72 24.55 47.09 -12.76
C ALA A 72 23.65 45.99 -13.38
N GLY A 73 22.56 45.60 -12.71
CA GLY A 73 21.56 44.67 -13.26
C GLY A 73 21.88 43.18 -13.05
N ALA A 74 21.46 42.32 -13.97
CA ALA A 74 21.69 40.88 -13.85
C ALA A 74 23.15 40.54 -14.20
N GLY A 75 23.86 39.87 -13.31
CA GLY A 75 25.28 39.55 -13.52
C GLY A 75 25.84 38.58 -12.50
N ARG A 76 27.11 38.19 -12.69
CA ARG A 76 27.90 37.52 -11.66
C ARG A 76 28.51 38.58 -10.76
N TYR A 77 28.38 38.42 -9.46
CA TYR A 77 28.86 39.41 -8.49
C TYR A 77 29.96 38.87 -7.58
N ALA A 78 30.96 39.70 -7.32
CA ALA A 78 31.91 39.52 -6.25
C ALA A 78 31.52 40.42 -5.07
N VAL A 79 31.76 39.95 -3.85
CA VAL A 79 31.43 40.68 -2.62
C VAL A 79 32.65 40.63 -1.70
N THR A 80 32.96 41.75 -1.07
CA THR A 80 33.97 41.88 -0.04
C THR A 80 33.38 42.61 1.15
N ILE A 81 33.74 42.15 2.35
CA ILE A 81 33.43 42.85 3.59
C ILE A 81 34.72 43.43 4.15
N GLU A 82 34.67 44.71 4.52
CA GLU A 82 35.80 45.43 5.10
C GLU A 82 35.36 46.02 6.43
N ARG A 83 36.14 45.79 7.48
CA ARG A 83 35.93 46.50 8.73
C ARG A 83 36.55 47.90 8.60
N LEU A 84 35.80 48.94 8.96
CA LEU A 84 36.20 50.34 8.84
C LEU A 84 36.78 50.92 10.13
N ASP A 85 36.63 50.21 11.25
CA ASP A 85 37.11 50.63 12.56
C ASP A 85 38.07 49.61 13.18
N ASN A 86 38.97 50.09 14.04
CA ASN A 86 39.91 49.26 14.79
C ASN A 86 39.51 49.15 16.28
N SER A 87 38.20 49.14 16.55
CA SER A 87 37.66 49.20 17.91
C SER A 87 37.68 47.83 18.58
N ASN A 88 38.58 47.63 19.56
CA ASN A 88 38.65 46.53 20.54
C ASN A 88 38.62 45.08 19.97
N ASP A 89 39.57 44.25 20.39
CA ASP A 89 39.68 42.83 20.00
C ASP A 89 38.44 41.98 20.35
N ALA A 90 37.60 42.47 21.26
CA ALA A 90 36.35 41.81 21.65
C ALA A 90 35.20 41.94 20.63
N ASN A 91 35.32 42.83 19.64
CA ASN A 91 34.30 43.07 18.62
C ASN A 91 34.65 42.30 17.34
N VAL A 92 33.78 41.37 16.93
CA VAL A 92 34.01 40.48 15.79
C VAL A 92 32.89 40.65 14.76
N VAL A 93 33.28 40.90 13.50
CA VAL A 93 32.37 40.87 12.35
C VAL A 93 32.69 39.64 11.52
N THR A 94 31.71 38.76 11.36
CA THR A 94 31.84 37.51 10.62
C THR A 94 30.89 37.51 9.44
N LEU A 95 31.44 37.29 8.25
CA LEU A 95 30.65 36.99 7.05
C LEU A 95 30.12 35.56 7.17
N MET A 96 28.80 35.40 7.23
CA MET A 96 28.16 34.10 7.42
C MET A 96 27.92 33.40 6.08
N ALA A 97 27.30 34.10 5.14
CA ALA A 97 26.94 33.56 3.84
C ALA A 97 26.72 34.69 2.83
N ILE A 98 26.93 34.38 1.55
CA ILE A 98 26.55 35.23 0.42
C ILE A 98 25.68 34.38 -0.50
N HIS A 99 24.50 34.87 -0.85
CA HIS A 99 23.60 34.21 -1.79
C HIS A 99 23.40 35.06 -3.04
N ALA A 100 23.49 34.39 -4.18
CA ALA A 100 23.09 34.93 -5.48
C ALA A 100 21.62 34.53 -5.70
N VAL A 101 20.70 35.50 -5.78
CA VAL A 101 19.26 35.24 -5.78
C VAL A 101 18.62 35.79 -7.05
N ASN A 102 17.79 34.96 -7.68
CA ASN A 102 16.92 35.37 -8.78
C ASN A 102 15.47 35.31 -8.31
N VAL A 103 14.87 36.48 -8.08
CA VAL A 103 13.45 36.55 -7.73
C VAL A 103 12.62 36.38 -8.99
N ARG A 104 11.72 35.40 -8.99
CA ARG A 104 10.70 35.25 -10.04
C ARG A 104 9.46 36.02 -9.60
N GLU A 105 9.11 37.06 -10.35
CA GLU A 105 7.91 37.86 -10.10
C GLU A 105 6.70 37.29 -10.83
N ASN A 106 5.49 37.50 -10.30
CA ASN A 106 4.22 37.05 -10.87
C ASN A 106 4.08 35.55 -11.12
N VAL A 107 4.84 34.72 -10.39
CA VAL A 107 4.63 33.27 -10.41
C VAL A 107 3.47 32.94 -9.47
N VAL A 108 2.35 32.55 -10.05
CA VAL A 108 1.20 32.03 -9.33
C VAL A 108 1.23 30.52 -9.47
N TYR A 109 1.16 29.81 -8.35
CA TYR A 109 0.97 28.37 -8.29
C TYR A 109 -0.46 28.09 -7.84
N PRO A 110 -1.46 28.18 -8.73
CA PRO A 110 -2.87 28.13 -8.34
C PRO A 110 -3.26 26.78 -7.73
N GLU A 111 -2.55 25.71 -8.09
CA GLU A 111 -2.79 24.34 -7.63
C GLU A 111 -1.92 23.94 -6.44
N ASP A 112 -0.95 24.76 -6.02
CA ASP A 112 -0.02 24.41 -4.94
C ASP A 112 -0.42 25.06 -3.62
N THR A 113 -0.39 24.26 -2.54
CA THR A 113 -0.50 24.79 -1.18
C THR A 113 0.90 25.06 -0.61
N ILE A 114 1.27 26.34 -0.52
CA ILE A 114 2.57 26.76 0.03
C ILE A 114 2.42 27.09 1.51
N ALA A 115 3.06 26.31 2.39
CA ALA A 115 3.18 26.62 3.81
C ALA A 115 4.54 27.26 4.11
N ARG A 116 4.53 28.49 4.65
CA ARG A 116 5.74 29.19 5.08
C ARG A 116 5.82 29.24 6.60
N ILE A 117 6.84 28.61 7.16
CA ILE A 117 7.15 28.70 8.60
C ILE A 117 8.25 29.74 8.79
N THR A 118 7.95 30.81 9.54
CA THR A 118 8.94 31.83 9.90
C THR A 118 9.17 31.77 11.39
N ILE A 119 10.41 31.48 11.80
CA ILE A 119 10.82 31.47 13.20
C ILE A 119 11.80 32.59 13.51
N LYS A 120 11.76 33.05 14.76
CA LYS A 120 12.78 33.92 15.33
C LYS A 120 13.82 33.02 16.04
N GLY A 121 15.04 32.95 15.51
CA GLY A 121 16.12 32.18 16.14
C GLY A 121 16.50 32.73 17.52
N SER A 122 16.97 31.86 18.43
CA SER A 122 17.54 32.31 19.72
C SER A 122 18.97 32.85 19.53
N ASN A 123 19.38 33.79 20.39
CA ASN A 123 20.71 34.41 20.33
C ASN A 123 21.87 33.46 20.66
N ASP A 124 21.59 32.34 21.32
CA ASP A 124 22.61 31.39 21.82
C ASP A 124 22.79 30.16 20.93
N SER A 125 22.01 30.03 19.84
CA SER A 125 22.04 28.85 18.99
C SER A 125 23.03 29.05 17.83
N ASN A 126 24.23 28.47 18.00
CA ASN A 126 25.26 28.31 16.96
C ASN A 126 25.22 26.92 16.28
N SER A 127 24.21 26.08 16.58
CA SER A 127 24.04 24.78 15.93
C SER A 127 22.81 24.76 15.03
N ASN A 128 22.95 24.15 13.86
CA ASN A 128 21.84 23.68 13.03
C ASN A 128 21.06 22.63 13.85
N ARG A 129 20.21 23.05 14.78
CA ARG A 129 19.18 22.15 15.30
C ARG A 129 18.25 21.84 14.14
N GLU A 130 18.17 20.58 13.73
CA GLU A 130 17.13 20.10 12.84
C GLU A 130 15.77 20.35 13.49
N GLN A 131 15.14 21.47 13.12
CA GLN A 131 13.79 21.77 13.55
C GLN A 131 12.83 20.97 12.68
N LYS A 132 12.21 19.96 13.27
CA LYS A 132 11.16 19.16 12.63
C LYS A 132 9.82 19.83 12.87
N TYR A 133 9.08 20.09 11.80
CA TYR A 133 7.71 20.59 11.85
C TYR A 133 6.78 19.51 11.31
N ASN A 134 5.78 19.14 12.09
CA ASN A 134 4.75 18.21 11.64
C ASN A 134 3.61 19.02 11.00
N MET A 135 3.15 18.57 9.84
CA MET A 135 1.98 19.13 9.15
C MET A 135 0.95 18.02 8.97
N LEU A 136 -0.31 18.34 9.29
CA LEU A 136 -1.45 17.53 8.87
C LEU A 136 -1.96 18.09 7.55
N ALA A 137 -1.78 17.32 6.48
CA ALA A 137 -2.26 17.66 5.15
C ALA A 137 -3.10 16.48 4.62
N GLN A 138 -4.15 16.79 3.87
CA GLN A 138 -4.99 15.80 3.23
C GLN A 138 -4.87 15.95 1.71
N ARG A 139 -4.55 14.85 1.02
CA ARG A 139 -4.41 14.83 -0.44
C ARG A 139 -5.79 15.06 -1.08
N HIS A 140 -5.82 15.86 -2.14
CA HIS A 140 -6.97 15.92 -3.02
C HIS A 140 -6.85 14.83 -4.10
N THR A 141 -7.83 13.97 -4.19
CA THR A 141 -7.87 12.85 -5.15
C THR A 141 -9.08 12.98 -6.08
N ILE A 142 -9.04 12.25 -7.19
CA ILE A 142 -10.24 12.02 -8.01
C ILE A 142 -11.06 10.91 -7.35
N SER A 143 -12.30 10.74 -7.78
CA SER A 143 -13.23 9.76 -7.21
C SER A 143 -14.04 9.05 -8.30
N TYR A 144 -14.80 8.05 -7.92
CA TYR A 144 -15.70 7.33 -8.81
C TYR A 144 -17.15 7.53 -8.39
N ASP A 145 -17.99 7.94 -9.34
CA ASP A 145 -19.43 8.00 -9.14
C ASP A 145 -20.05 6.61 -9.37
N ARG A 146 -20.49 6.02 -8.27
CA ARG A 146 -21.10 4.70 -8.21
C ARG A 146 -22.45 4.61 -8.93
N THR A 147 -23.14 5.74 -9.09
CA THR A 147 -24.47 5.80 -9.73
C THR A 147 -24.35 5.85 -11.23
N THR A 148 -23.41 6.67 -11.74
CA THR A 148 -23.21 6.83 -13.18
C THR A 148 -22.21 5.84 -13.76
N GLY A 149 -21.43 5.17 -12.92
CA GLY A 149 -20.38 4.25 -13.34
C GLY A 149 -19.20 4.95 -14.02
N ALA A 150 -18.91 6.18 -13.62
CA ALA A 150 -17.92 7.03 -14.29
C ALA A 150 -16.93 7.66 -13.29
N VAL A 151 -15.70 7.90 -13.76
CA VAL A 151 -14.67 8.60 -12.98
C VAL A 151 -15.00 10.09 -12.93
N ASP A 152 -15.09 10.63 -11.71
CA ASP A 152 -15.22 12.04 -11.43
C ASP A 152 -13.83 12.65 -11.18
N TYR A 153 -13.37 13.43 -12.14
CA TYR A 153 -12.07 14.11 -12.13
C TYR A 153 -12.02 15.34 -11.21
N THR A 154 -13.12 15.67 -10.52
CA THR A 154 -13.13 16.75 -9.54
C THR A 154 -12.23 16.38 -8.35
N LEU A 155 -11.18 17.17 -8.12
CA LEU A 155 -10.26 16.98 -7.00
C LEU A 155 -10.96 17.32 -5.68
N ARG A 156 -11.04 16.34 -4.78
CA ARG A 156 -11.64 16.49 -3.44
C ARG A 156 -10.75 15.88 -2.36
N PRO A 157 -10.79 16.39 -1.13
CA PRO A 157 -10.05 15.79 -0.02
C PRO A 157 -10.60 14.37 0.26
N SER A 158 -9.74 13.35 0.14
CA SER A 158 -10.08 11.97 0.49
C SER A 158 -8.93 11.29 1.24
N ARG A 159 -9.29 10.32 2.07
CA ARG A 159 -8.36 9.40 2.74
C ARG A 159 -8.59 7.95 2.33
N SER A 160 -9.52 7.69 1.39
CA SER A 160 -9.85 6.35 0.95
C SER A 160 -8.72 5.75 0.11
N PHE A 161 -8.36 4.50 0.39
CA PHE A 161 -7.39 3.76 -0.40
C PHE A 161 -7.85 3.60 -1.87
N ALA A 162 -9.16 3.44 -2.11
CA ALA A 162 -9.71 3.28 -3.47
C ALA A 162 -9.53 4.55 -4.30
N ASP A 163 -9.83 5.72 -3.72
CA ASP A 163 -9.61 7.01 -4.39
C ASP A 163 -8.11 7.27 -4.60
N ALA A 164 -7.26 6.85 -3.66
CA ALA A 164 -5.81 6.97 -3.78
C ALA A 164 -5.25 6.09 -4.92
N ILE A 165 -5.70 4.83 -5.05
CA ILE A 165 -5.34 3.94 -6.16
C ILE A 165 -5.82 4.51 -7.49
N LEU A 166 -7.08 4.92 -7.58
CA LEU A 166 -7.65 5.48 -8.81
C LEU A 166 -6.87 6.73 -9.26
N HIS A 167 -6.58 7.63 -8.34
CA HIS A 167 -5.81 8.83 -8.65
C HIS A 167 -4.37 8.51 -9.06
N GLU A 168 -3.70 7.58 -8.38
CA GLU A 168 -2.33 7.20 -8.74
C GLU A 168 -2.27 6.51 -10.11
N TRP A 169 -3.25 5.67 -10.44
CA TRP A 169 -3.32 4.98 -11.74
C TRP A 169 -3.61 5.94 -12.90
N VAL A 170 -4.67 6.74 -12.78
CA VAL A 170 -5.19 7.55 -13.89
C VAL A 170 -4.45 8.89 -14.02
N VAL A 171 -4.23 9.60 -12.90
CA VAL A 171 -3.65 10.96 -12.95
C VAL A 171 -2.12 10.90 -12.99
N VAL A 172 -1.51 10.12 -12.09
CA VAL A 172 -0.04 10.03 -12.00
C VAL A 172 0.51 9.07 -13.04
N GLY A 173 -0.06 7.86 -13.13
CA GLY A 173 0.34 6.81 -14.06
C GLY A 173 -0.09 7.04 -15.51
N LYS A 174 -1.04 7.95 -15.76
CA LYS A 174 -1.63 8.24 -17.08
C LYS A 174 -2.11 6.98 -17.81
N GLN A 175 -2.57 5.99 -17.05
CA GLN A 175 -3.14 4.76 -17.58
C GLN A 175 -4.61 4.97 -17.97
N ASP A 176 -5.10 4.11 -18.86
CA ASP A 176 -6.52 4.10 -19.22
C ASP A 176 -7.36 3.65 -18.02
N VAL A 177 -8.54 4.23 -17.86
CA VAL A 177 -9.53 3.79 -16.88
C VAL A 177 -10.00 2.37 -17.19
N ALA A 178 -10.00 1.98 -18.47
CA ALA A 178 -10.38 0.63 -18.89
C ALA A 178 -9.39 -0.47 -18.47
N SER A 179 -8.15 -0.13 -18.10
CA SER A 179 -7.14 -1.11 -17.66
C SER A 179 -7.19 -1.41 -16.16
N ILE A 180 -8.19 -0.89 -15.45
CA ILE A 180 -8.40 -1.11 -14.02
C ILE A 180 -9.87 -1.44 -13.74
N ASP A 181 -10.11 -2.46 -12.93
CA ASP A 181 -11.46 -2.78 -12.47
C ASP A 181 -11.87 -1.84 -11.33
N VAL A 182 -12.34 -0.65 -11.72
CA VAL A 182 -12.82 0.37 -10.78
C VAL A 182 -14.06 -0.12 -10.03
N ALA A 183 -14.92 -0.91 -10.67
CA ALA A 183 -16.14 -1.38 -10.03
C ALA A 183 -15.83 -2.34 -8.88
N ALA A 184 -14.94 -3.31 -9.09
CA ALA A 184 -14.49 -4.21 -8.03
C ALA A 184 -13.76 -3.46 -6.90
N LEU A 185 -12.89 -2.51 -7.24
CA LEU A 185 -12.16 -1.72 -6.25
C LEU A 185 -13.10 -0.95 -5.31
N TYR A 186 -14.11 -0.29 -5.87
CA TYR A 186 -15.07 0.48 -5.06
C TYR A 186 -16.09 -0.43 -4.34
N ALA A 187 -16.43 -1.59 -4.91
CA ALA A 187 -17.25 -2.58 -4.20
C ALA A 187 -16.54 -3.09 -2.93
N ILE A 188 -15.22 -3.30 -2.98
CA ILE A 188 -14.41 -3.63 -1.80
C ILE A 188 -14.40 -2.48 -0.79
N ALA A 189 -14.26 -1.23 -1.26
CA ALA A 189 -14.29 -0.09 -0.36
C ALA A 189 -15.64 0.07 0.37
N ASP A 190 -16.74 -0.28 -0.30
CA ASP A 190 -18.10 -0.21 0.25
C ASP A 190 -18.44 -1.41 1.15
N SER A 191 -17.74 -2.55 1.01
CA SER A 191 -17.93 -3.72 1.88
C SER A 191 -17.33 -3.55 3.27
N LEU A 192 -16.48 -2.53 3.48
CA LEU A 192 -15.84 -2.26 4.76
C LEU A 192 -16.87 -1.85 5.82
N THR A 193 -16.94 -2.62 6.90
CA THR A 193 -17.79 -2.32 8.05
C THR A 193 -17.39 -1.05 8.78
N ASP A 194 -16.10 -0.72 8.79
CA ASP A 194 -15.53 0.53 9.31
C ASP A 194 -14.68 1.20 8.22
N ALA A 195 -15.02 2.46 7.91
CA ALA A 195 -14.30 3.29 6.96
C ALA A 195 -12.81 3.46 7.33
N GLN A 196 -12.48 3.36 8.62
CA GLN A 196 -11.11 3.45 9.10
C GLN A 196 -10.18 2.36 8.57
N LEU A 197 -10.73 1.18 8.20
CA LEU A 197 -9.96 0.08 7.63
C LEU A 197 -9.53 0.34 6.18
N GLY A 198 -10.12 1.34 5.54
CA GLY A 198 -9.81 1.79 4.18
C GLY A 198 -9.02 3.09 4.13
N TYR A 199 -8.49 3.58 5.25
CA TYR A 199 -7.69 4.81 5.23
C TYR A 199 -6.27 4.55 4.73
N PHE A 200 -5.77 5.49 3.93
CA PHE A 200 -4.40 5.52 3.45
C PHE A 200 -3.78 6.89 3.68
N ASP A 201 -2.76 6.94 4.53
CA ASP A 201 -2.05 8.17 4.91
C ASP A 201 -0.54 7.98 4.70
N TYR A 202 -0.07 8.14 3.47
CA TYR A 202 1.34 8.05 3.11
C TYR A 202 1.73 9.12 2.09
N THR A 203 3.03 9.41 2.02
CA THR A 203 3.62 10.26 0.99
C THR A 203 4.71 9.50 0.26
N PHE A 204 4.55 9.33 -1.05
CA PHE A 204 5.61 8.79 -1.90
C PHE A 204 6.64 9.89 -2.18
N SER A 205 7.84 9.74 -1.62
CA SER A 205 8.93 10.71 -1.81
C SER A 205 9.85 10.37 -2.98
N ASP A 206 9.86 9.11 -3.43
CA ASP A 206 10.73 8.66 -4.51
C ASP A 206 9.99 8.69 -5.86
N GLU A 207 10.46 9.56 -6.76
CA GLU A 207 9.98 9.66 -8.13
C GLU A 207 10.19 8.36 -8.91
N LYS A 208 11.23 7.58 -8.59
CA LYS A 208 11.59 6.36 -9.32
C LYS A 208 10.80 5.14 -8.88
N GLN A 209 10.03 5.22 -7.80
CA GLN A 209 9.24 4.09 -7.32
C GLN A 209 8.19 3.69 -8.37
N PRO A 210 8.19 2.42 -8.86
CA PRO A 210 7.27 1.97 -9.88
C PRO A 210 5.80 2.11 -9.47
N LEU A 211 4.92 2.38 -10.44
CA LEU A 211 3.48 2.54 -10.22
C LEU A 211 2.86 1.31 -9.54
N GLY A 212 3.24 0.10 -9.96
CA GLY A 212 2.74 -1.14 -9.36
C GLY A 212 3.11 -1.29 -7.88
N GLU A 213 4.31 -0.86 -7.49
CA GLU A 213 4.75 -0.88 -6.08
C GLU A 213 3.96 0.13 -5.24
N ARG A 214 3.70 1.32 -5.80
CA ARG A 214 2.85 2.32 -5.13
C ARG A 214 1.43 1.80 -4.88
N ILE A 215 0.83 1.15 -5.88
CA ILE A 215 -0.50 0.56 -5.73
C ILE A 215 -0.49 -0.58 -4.71
N ALA A 216 0.51 -1.46 -4.77
CA ALA A 216 0.64 -2.54 -3.80
C ALA A 216 0.73 -1.99 -2.37
N THR A 217 1.51 -0.93 -2.13
CA THR A 217 1.59 -0.26 -0.83
C THR A 217 0.23 0.30 -0.39
N ILE A 218 -0.51 0.98 -1.28
CA ILE A 218 -1.85 1.51 -0.96
C ILE A 218 -2.84 0.37 -0.63
N ALA A 219 -2.86 -0.67 -1.46
CA ALA A 219 -3.80 -1.79 -1.35
C ALA A 219 -3.52 -2.62 -0.09
N ASN A 220 -2.25 -2.86 0.24
CA ASN A 220 -1.83 -3.67 1.38
C ASN A 220 -2.35 -3.12 2.72
N VAL A 221 -2.46 -1.79 2.86
CA VAL A 221 -3.01 -1.12 4.05
C VAL A 221 -4.46 -1.53 4.31
N ALA A 222 -5.24 -1.74 3.24
CA ALA A 222 -6.61 -2.20 3.29
C ALA A 222 -6.76 -3.72 3.09
N ARG A 223 -5.68 -4.52 3.23
CA ARG A 223 -5.68 -5.97 2.94
C ARG A 223 -6.20 -6.33 1.54
N VAL A 224 -6.05 -5.40 0.62
CA VAL A 224 -6.38 -5.60 -0.78
C VAL A 224 -5.09 -5.99 -1.48
N ASP A 225 -5.19 -6.95 -2.39
CA ASP A 225 -4.12 -7.27 -3.33
C ASP A 225 -4.72 -7.22 -4.74
N GLY A 226 -3.85 -7.05 -5.74
CA GLY A 226 -4.25 -6.83 -7.12
C GLY A 226 -3.36 -7.60 -8.08
N ASN A 227 -3.95 -8.08 -9.16
CA ASN A 227 -3.24 -8.77 -10.22
C ASN A 227 -3.88 -8.46 -11.58
N ASN A 228 -3.06 -8.51 -12.62
CA ASN A 228 -3.54 -8.35 -13.98
C ASN A 228 -4.18 -9.64 -14.46
N ILE A 229 -5.43 -9.54 -14.89
CA ILE A 229 -6.16 -10.59 -15.59
C ILE A 229 -6.36 -10.09 -17.01
N GLY A 230 -5.62 -10.68 -17.95
CA GLY A 230 -5.42 -10.07 -19.26
C GLY A 230 -4.81 -8.67 -19.11
N ASP A 231 -5.48 -7.66 -19.66
CA ASP A 231 -5.05 -6.26 -19.65
C ASP A 231 -5.69 -5.42 -18.52
N VAL A 232 -6.46 -6.05 -17.62
CA VAL A 232 -7.21 -5.35 -16.55
C VAL A 232 -6.65 -5.72 -15.18
N LEU A 233 -6.28 -4.70 -14.41
CA LEU A 233 -5.91 -4.83 -13.00
C LEU A 233 -7.16 -5.06 -12.15
N THR A 234 -7.30 -6.27 -11.62
CA THR A 234 -8.43 -6.69 -10.78
C THR A 234 -7.98 -6.81 -9.34
N PHE A 235 -8.83 -6.38 -8.40
CA PHE A 235 -8.55 -6.39 -6.97
C PHE A 235 -9.40 -7.41 -6.23
N TRP A 236 -8.84 -7.94 -5.15
CA TRP A 236 -9.57 -8.74 -4.17
C TRP A 236 -9.09 -8.38 -2.76
N ARG A 237 -9.96 -8.58 -1.79
CA ARG A 237 -9.65 -8.38 -0.37
C ARG A 237 -9.50 -9.72 0.33
N ASP A 238 -8.52 -9.81 1.21
CA ASP A 238 -8.36 -10.98 2.07
C ASP A 238 -9.34 -10.91 3.25
N GLU A 239 -10.55 -11.39 3.01
CA GLU A 239 -11.65 -11.42 3.97
C GLU A 239 -12.46 -12.72 3.92
N LYS A 240 -13.36 -12.89 4.89
CA LYS A 240 -14.26 -14.04 4.98
C LYS A 240 -15.17 -14.08 3.77
N VAL A 241 -15.24 -15.24 3.13
CA VAL A 241 -16.11 -15.45 1.97
C VAL A 241 -17.29 -16.34 2.38
N THR A 242 -18.50 -16.01 1.91
CA THR A 242 -19.71 -16.79 2.23
C THR A 242 -19.79 -18.09 1.43
N ASN A 243 -19.39 -18.05 0.15
CA ASN A 243 -19.43 -19.20 -0.75
C ASN A 243 -18.15 -19.23 -1.60
N PRO A 244 -17.58 -20.42 -1.87
CA PRO A 244 -16.48 -20.54 -2.82
C PRO A 244 -16.89 -20.02 -4.21
N ASP A 245 -15.93 -19.45 -4.92
CA ASP A 245 -16.13 -18.92 -6.28
C ASP A 245 -16.19 -20.07 -7.31
N ALA A 246 -15.27 -21.03 -7.17
CA ALA A 246 -15.15 -22.18 -8.05
C ALA A 246 -15.10 -23.50 -7.27
N VAL A 247 -15.55 -24.58 -7.93
CA VAL A 247 -15.49 -25.96 -7.41
C VAL A 247 -14.77 -26.84 -8.41
N PHE A 248 -13.68 -27.45 -7.94
CA PHE A 248 -12.91 -28.43 -8.69
C PHE A 248 -13.32 -29.86 -8.33
N ALA A 249 -13.15 -30.76 -9.27
CA ALA A 249 -13.40 -32.19 -9.11
C ALA A 249 -12.24 -32.98 -9.73
N ARG A 250 -12.07 -34.24 -9.35
CA ARG A 250 -11.04 -35.10 -9.95
C ARG A 250 -11.17 -35.25 -11.46
N SER A 251 -12.34 -34.97 -12.03
CA SER A 251 -12.56 -34.97 -13.47
C SER A 251 -11.87 -33.83 -14.22
N ASN A 252 -11.56 -32.71 -13.57
CA ASN A 252 -10.89 -31.56 -14.18
C ASN A 252 -9.55 -31.19 -13.51
N MET A 253 -9.07 -32.02 -12.59
CA MET A 253 -7.75 -31.91 -12.00
C MET A 253 -6.82 -32.93 -12.62
N PHE A 254 -5.54 -32.57 -12.77
CA PHE A 254 -4.51 -33.46 -13.26
C PHE A 254 -3.61 -33.93 -12.11
N TRP A 255 -3.19 -35.19 -12.20
CA TRP A 255 -2.16 -35.77 -11.31
C TRP A 255 -0.78 -35.17 -11.54
N ASP A 256 -0.57 -34.57 -12.71
CA ASP A 256 0.66 -33.88 -13.04
C ASP A 256 0.83 -32.65 -12.12
N GLU A 257 2.01 -32.51 -11.53
CA GLU A 257 2.36 -31.47 -10.55
C GLU A 257 1.56 -31.44 -9.24
N TYR A 258 0.62 -32.38 -9.03
CA TYR A 258 -0.21 -32.41 -7.82
C TYR A 258 0.62 -32.66 -6.56
N LYS A 259 0.50 -31.78 -5.56
CA LYS A 259 1.22 -31.86 -4.28
C LYS A 259 0.36 -31.30 -3.16
N VAL A 260 0.36 -31.98 -2.03
CA VAL A 260 -0.15 -31.44 -0.76
C VAL A 260 1.01 -31.42 0.23
N ALA A 261 1.26 -30.27 0.84
CA ALA A 261 2.32 -30.09 1.82
C ALA A 261 1.71 -29.65 3.16
N TRP A 262 2.20 -30.26 4.24
CA TRP A 262 1.84 -29.91 5.60
C TRP A 262 3.02 -29.24 6.28
N GLN A 263 2.81 -28.02 6.80
CA GLN A 263 3.82 -27.30 7.57
C GLN A 263 3.61 -27.53 9.06
N MET A 264 4.53 -28.26 9.69
CA MET A 264 4.56 -28.42 11.14
C MET A 264 5.17 -27.18 11.80
N SER A 265 4.67 -26.80 12.98
CA SER A 265 5.28 -25.76 13.80
C SER A 265 6.58 -26.30 14.41
N LEU A 266 7.68 -26.06 13.73
CA LEU A 266 9.02 -26.34 14.24
C LEU A 266 9.40 -25.27 15.27
N PRO A 267 10.33 -25.56 16.21
CA PRO A 267 10.83 -24.57 17.17
C PRO A 267 11.45 -23.30 16.57
N GLY A 268 11.72 -23.28 15.25
CA GLY A 268 12.18 -22.11 14.51
C GLY A 268 11.13 -21.48 13.57
N GLY A 269 9.87 -21.90 13.65
CA GLY A 269 8.76 -21.23 12.96
C GLY A 269 8.40 -19.91 13.64
N TYR A 270 7.51 -19.14 13.00
CA TYR A 270 7.04 -17.88 13.58
C TYR A 270 6.25 -18.16 14.87
N ASP A 271 6.67 -17.52 15.96
CA ASP A 271 6.08 -17.63 17.30
C ASP A 271 5.27 -16.38 17.70
N GLY A 272 5.11 -15.45 16.75
CA GLY A 272 4.41 -14.20 16.96
C GLY A 272 4.37 -13.34 15.70
N VAL A 273 3.73 -12.18 15.81
CA VAL A 273 3.66 -11.14 14.79
C VAL A 273 4.12 -9.83 15.41
N ALA A 274 5.01 -9.12 14.72
CA ALA A 274 5.45 -7.78 15.05
C ALA A 274 5.06 -6.86 13.88
N LEU A 275 4.01 -6.07 14.07
CA LEU A 275 3.52 -5.15 13.06
C LEU A 275 3.90 -3.71 13.43
N ASP A 276 4.49 -2.97 12.49
CA ASP A 276 4.79 -1.55 12.66
C ASP A 276 3.86 -0.63 11.83
N TYR A 277 3.50 0.51 12.41
CA TYR A 277 2.70 1.58 11.80
C TYR A 277 3.15 2.95 12.34
N ILE A 278 2.66 4.06 11.76
CA ILE A 278 3.05 5.40 12.21
C ILE A 278 1.94 6.04 13.04
N ASP A 279 2.20 6.28 14.33
CA ASP A 279 1.23 6.94 15.21
C ASP A 279 0.97 8.39 14.75
N PRO A 280 -0.30 8.78 14.57
CA PRO A 280 -0.68 10.10 14.08
C PRO A 280 -0.35 11.24 15.05
N LEU A 281 -0.28 10.97 16.36
CA LEU A 281 0.00 11.98 17.40
C LEU A 281 1.50 12.23 17.55
N THR A 282 2.29 11.16 17.65
CA THR A 282 3.74 11.28 17.89
C THR A 282 4.56 11.37 16.61
N ASN A 283 3.98 10.99 15.47
CA ASN A 283 4.65 10.86 14.17
C ASN A 283 5.90 9.96 14.24
N LYS A 284 5.81 8.91 15.04
CA LYS A 284 6.86 7.89 15.22
C LYS A 284 6.31 6.51 14.92
N LYS A 285 7.20 5.57 14.65
CA LYS A 285 6.85 4.15 14.53
C LYS A 285 6.28 3.67 15.87
N ALA A 286 5.08 3.12 15.82
CA ALA A 286 4.42 2.37 16.87
C ALA A 286 4.35 0.90 16.44
N TYR A 287 4.29 0.00 17.41
CA TYR A 287 4.36 -1.43 17.19
C TYR A 287 3.20 -2.13 17.87
N ILE A 288 2.75 -3.22 17.26
CA ILE A 288 1.80 -4.17 17.83
C ILE A 288 2.48 -5.53 17.83
N TYR A 289 2.61 -6.12 19.02
CA TYR A 289 3.25 -7.41 19.20
C TYR A 289 2.22 -8.44 19.66
N LEU A 290 2.06 -9.50 18.89
CA LEU A 290 1.23 -10.65 19.22
C LEU A 290 2.13 -11.86 19.40
N GLN A 291 1.97 -12.58 20.50
CA GLN A 291 2.58 -13.87 20.75
C GLN A 291 1.59 -14.98 20.41
N ILE A 292 2.10 -16.08 19.85
CA ILE A 292 1.33 -17.29 19.55
C ILE A 292 1.91 -18.44 20.35
N ASP A 293 1.14 -18.97 21.29
CA ASP A 293 1.53 -20.12 22.11
C ASP A 293 0.39 -21.13 22.29
N SER A 294 0.59 -22.11 23.18
CA SER A 294 -0.39 -23.16 23.46
C SER A 294 -1.74 -22.66 24.00
N SER A 295 -1.78 -21.45 24.55
CA SER A 295 -2.99 -20.81 25.08
C SER A 295 -3.74 -19.98 24.03
N GLY A 296 -3.16 -19.78 22.85
CA GLY A 296 -3.73 -19.03 21.74
C GLY A 296 -2.87 -17.83 21.34
N ILE A 297 -3.53 -16.75 20.90
CA ILE A 297 -2.90 -15.51 20.48
C ILE A 297 -3.10 -14.47 21.59
N THR A 298 -2.03 -13.85 22.06
CA THR A 298 -2.06 -12.83 23.12
C THR A 298 -1.21 -11.62 22.75
N GLU A 299 -1.67 -10.42 23.10
CA GLU A 299 -0.88 -9.20 22.93
C GLU A 299 0.19 -9.10 24.03
N VAL A 300 1.40 -8.72 23.64
CA VAL A 300 2.58 -8.63 24.51
C VAL A 300 3.28 -7.28 24.35
N GLU A 301 4.11 -6.89 25.31
CA GLU A 301 4.79 -5.59 25.30
C GLU A 301 6.00 -5.54 24.35
N ASP A 302 6.59 -6.70 24.04
CA ASP A 302 7.81 -6.84 23.22
C ASP A 302 7.66 -7.96 22.18
N ALA A 303 8.38 -7.84 21.07
CA ALA A 303 8.41 -8.87 20.02
C ALA A 303 8.96 -10.21 20.53
N THR A 304 8.35 -11.31 20.09
CA THR A 304 8.87 -12.67 20.30
C THR A 304 10.16 -12.89 19.49
N VAL A 305 10.92 -13.93 19.84
CA VAL A 305 12.25 -14.19 19.25
C VAL A 305 12.16 -14.44 17.74
N ASN A 306 11.13 -15.16 17.30
CA ASN A 306 10.88 -15.44 15.89
C ASN A 306 9.61 -14.74 15.40
N ALA A 307 9.35 -13.50 15.81
CA ALA A 307 8.19 -12.75 15.35
C ALA A 307 8.23 -12.52 13.82
N MET A 308 7.12 -12.74 13.14
CA MET A 308 6.93 -12.30 11.75
C MET A 308 6.86 -10.77 11.72
N GLN A 309 7.85 -10.14 11.09
CA GLN A 309 7.89 -8.67 10.97
C GLN A 309 7.08 -8.19 9.77
N ILE A 310 6.15 -7.28 10.02
CA ILE A 310 5.27 -6.72 9.01
C ILE A 310 5.33 -5.20 9.11
N SER A 311 5.62 -4.54 7.99
CA SER A 311 5.55 -3.09 7.90
C SER A 311 4.33 -2.64 7.12
N LEU A 312 3.49 -1.83 7.77
CA LEU A 312 2.24 -1.33 7.20
C LEU A 312 2.39 0.14 6.81
N ASP A 313 3.16 0.37 5.76
CA ASP A 313 3.42 1.71 5.22
C ASP A 313 2.13 2.36 4.74
N GLY A 314 1.81 3.53 5.30
CA GLY A 314 0.57 4.27 5.02
C GLY A 314 -0.58 4.00 5.98
N CYS A 315 -0.41 3.09 6.95
CA CYS A 315 -1.30 2.99 8.09
C CYS A 315 -0.94 4.00 9.18
N ARG A 316 -1.90 4.83 9.56
CA ARG A 316 -1.80 5.75 10.71
C ARG A 316 -2.89 5.53 11.76
N ASN A 317 -3.56 4.39 11.73
CA ASN A 317 -4.61 4.07 12.68
C ASN A 317 -4.31 2.76 13.42
N ALA A 318 -4.38 2.81 14.76
CA ALA A 318 -4.26 1.63 15.60
C ALA A 318 -5.29 0.56 15.25
N THR A 319 -6.56 0.91 15.01
CA THR A 319 -7.61 -0.08 14.68
C THR A 319 -7.26 -0.91 13.44
N GLN A 320 -6.79 -0.25 12.37
CA GLN A 320 -6.41 -0.90 11.12
C GLN A 320 -5.15 -1.76 11.29
N ALA A 321 -4.16 -1.26 12.04
CA ALA A 321 -2.94 -2.00 12.37
C ALA A 321 -3.24 -3.24 13.24
N THR A 322 -4.07 -3.10 14.27
CA THR A 322 -4.50 -4.19 15.15
C THR A 322 -5.25 -5.24 14.37
N ASP A 323 -6.25 -4.84 13.58
CA ASP A 323 -6.98 -5.74 12.69
C ASP A 323 -5.96 -6.55 11.86
N ARG A 324 -5.05 -5.89 11.12
CA ARG A 324 -4.04 -6.59 10.30
C ARG A 324 -3.17 -7.56 11.11
N ALA A 325 -2.68 -7.16 12.27
CA ALA A 325 -1.84 -8.01 13.12
C ALA A 325 -2.57 -9.30 13.53
N TRP A 326 -3.83 -9.20 13.94
CA TRP A 326 -4.63 -10.35 14.36
C TRP A 326 -4.91 -11.33 13.21
N LEU A 327 -5.15 -10.83 12.00
CA LEU A 327 -5.35 -11.69 10.82
C LEU A 327 -4.09 -12.50 10.51
N GLU A 328 -2.92 -11.88 10.54
CA GLU A 328 -1.65 -12.57 10.26
C GLU A 328 -1.30 -13.59 11.35
N ALA A 329 -1.57 -13.26 12.63
CA ALA A 329 -1.40 -14.20 13.73
C ALA A 329 -2.33 -15.42 13.60
N ARG A 330 -3.59 -15.20 13.18
CA ARG A 330 -4.55 -16.28 12.93
C ARG A 330 -4.17 -17.14 11.72
N LYS A 331 -3.61 -16.56 10.66
CA LYS A 331 -3.07 -17.32 9.53
C LYS A 331 -1.95 -18.25 9.96
N ILE A 332 -0.99 -17.78 10.76
CA ILE A 332 0.09 -18.62 11.30
C ILE A 332 -0.49 -19.79 12.12
N LEU A 333 -1.56 -19.56 12.88
CA LEU A 333 -2.17 -20.58 13.72
C LEU A 333 -2.98 -21.62 12.91
N TYR A 334 -3.83 -21.16 12.00
CA TYR A 334 -4.87 -21.96 11.34
C TYR A 334 -4.56 -22.38 9.90
N SER A 335 -3.59 -21.77 9.21
CA SER A 335 -3.21 -22.16 7.85
C SER A 335 -1.89 -22.93 7.85
N ARG A 336 -1.97 -24.25 7.80
CA ARG A 336 -0.82 -25.18 7.82
C ARG A 336 -0.69 -26.06 6.59
N LEU A 337 -1.76 -26.15 5.80
CA LEU A 337 -1.77 -26.88 4.56
C LEU A 337 -1.56 -25.97 3.36
N THR A 338 -0.78 -26.45 2.40
CA THR A 338 -0.71 -25.89 1.05
C THR A 338 -0.92 -26.99 0.02
N MET A 339 -1.55 -26.64 -1.09
CA MET A 339 -1.81 -27.56 -2.19
C MET A 339 -1.39 -26.94 -3.52
N THR A 340 -0.75 -27.72 -4.37
CA THR A 340 -0.49 -27.38 -5.77
C THR A 340 -1.29 -28.32 -6.64
N VAL A 341 -2.07 -27.78 -7.57
CA VAL A 341 -2.91 -28.56 -8.46
C VAL A 341 -2.95 -27.93 -9.84
N LYS A 342 -2.86 -28.77 -10.88
CA LYS A 342 -3.13 -28.37 -12.25
C LYS A 342 -4.59 -28.66 -12.59
N VAL A 343 -5.32 -27.66 -13.08
CA VAL A 343 -6.76 -27.77 -13.38
C VAL A 343 -7.07 -27.36 -14.82
N LEU A 344 -8.10 -27.98 -15.39
CA LEU A 344 -8.72 -27.59 -16.66
C LEU A 344 -9.93 -26.69 -16.35
N GLU A 345 -9.89 -25.45 -16.80
CA GLU A 345 -11.02 -24.52 -16.67
C GLU A 345 -11.04 -23.53 -17.82
N SER A 346 -12.25 -23.17 -18.27
CA SER A 346 -12.41 -22.23 -19.40
C SER A 346 -12.10 -20.77 -19.03
N THR A 347 -12.18 -20.44 -17.74
CA THR A 347 -11.91 -19.11 -17.20
C THR A 347 -10.70 -19.14 -16.28
N GLN A 348 -9.89 -18.08 -16.35
CA GLN A 348 -8.77 -17.92 -15.43
C GLN A 348 -9.29 -17.74 -14.01
N VAL A 349 -8.76 -18.53 -13.08
CA VAL A 349 -9.08 -18.40 -11.66
C VAL A 349 -8.37 -17.18 -11.11
N VAL A 350 -9.13 -16.32 -10.43
CA VAL A 350 -8.63 -15.07 -9.87
C VAL A 350 -7.75 -15.39 -8.65
N ARG A 351 -6.62 -14.68 -8.50
CA ARG A 351 -5.79 -14.81 -7.31
C ARG A 351 -6.60 -14.31 -6.09
N GLY A 352 -6.45 -14.99 -4.96
CA GLY A 352 -7.11 -14.64 -3.71
C GLY A 352 -8.59 -14.97 -3.62
N THR A 353 -9.22 -15.58 -4.63
CA THR A 353 -10.55 -16.16 -4.46
C THR A 353 -10.49 -17.42 -3.60
N VAL A 354 -11.62 -17.74 -2.98
CA VAL A 354 -11.79 -18.98 -2.21
C VAL A 354 -12.40 -20.03 -3.15
N VAL A 355 -11.82 -21.22 -3.18
CA VAL A 355 -12.23 -22.32 -4.07
C VAL A 355 -12.41 -23.60 -3.28
N GLN A 356 -13.33 -24.45 -3.74
CA GLN A 356 -13.50 -25.81 -3.23
C GLN A 356 -12.64 -26.74 -4.08
N CYS A 357 -11.69 -27.43 -3.45
CA CYS A 357 -10.78 -28.34 -4.17
C CYS A 357 -10.53 -29.63 -3.36
N PRO A 358 -10.88 -30.80 -3.91
CA PRO A 358 -10.69 -32.08 -3.22
C PRO A 358 -9.22 -32.48 -3.18
N ASP A 359 -8.85 -33.26 -2.17
CA ASP A 359 -7.61 -34.02 -2.17
C ASP A 359 -7.75 -35.22 -3.15
N MET A 360 -6.85 -35.32 -4.12
CA MET A 360 -6.84 -36.42 -5.08
C MET A 360 -6.56 -37.79 -4.43
N TYR A 361 -5.94 -37.83 -3.25
CA TYR A 361 -5.63 -39.08 -2.53
C TYR A 361 -6.77 -39.57 -1.61
N ASP A 362 -7.73 -38.72 -1.24
CA ASP A 362 -8.75 -39.07 -0.23
C ASP A 362 -10.04 -39.67 -0.82
N ASN A 363 -10.31 -40.95 -0.56
CA ASN A 363 -11.51 -41.61 -1.08
C ASN A 363 -12.81 -41.24 -0.36
N ALA A 364 -12.77 -40.57 0.80
CA ALA A 364 -13.98 -40.05 1.45
C ALA A 364 -14.63 -38.91 0.66
N GLN A 365 -13.83 -38.22 -0.15
CA GLN A 365 -14.22 -37.11 -1.01
C GLN A 365 -14.66 -37.65 -2.38
N GLN A 366 -15.98 -37.80 -2.56
CA GLN A 366 -16.55 -38.42 -3.74
C GLN A 366 -16.89 -37.36 -4.78
N THR A 367 -16.12 -37.32 -5.86
CA THR A 367 -16.25 -36.29 -6.91
C THR A 367 -16.49 -36.90 -8.28
N GLY A 368 -17.06 -36.11 -9.18
CA GLY A 368 -17.32 -36.50 -10.56
C GLY A 368 -18.12 -35.44 -11.30
N TYR A 369 -18.74 -35.83 -12.41
CA TYR A 369 -19.60 -34.96 -13.20
C TYR A 369 -21.03 -35.48 -13.30
N ILE A 370 -21.96 -34.54 -13.51
CA ILE A 370 -23.39 -34.81 -13.65
C ILE A 370 -23.66 -35.27 -15.09
N THR A 371 -24.37 -36.40 -15.22
CA THR A 371 -24.73 -37.00 -16.52
C THR A 371 -26.18 -36.73 -16.90
N GLY A 372 -27.00 -36.24 -15.96
CA GLY A 372 -28.37 -35.81 -16.22
C GLY A 372 -29.11 -35.44 -14.94
N ARG A 373 -30.23 -34.74 -15.10
CA ARG A 373 -31.12 -34.33 -14.00
C ARG A 373 -32.56 -34.70 -14.34
N SER A 374 -33.28 -35.26 -13.37
CA SER A 374 -34.72 -35.52 -13.44
C SER A 374 -35.37 -35.07 -12.14
N GLY A 375 -35.93 -33.86 -12.13
CA GLY A 375 -36.38 -33.21 -10.89
C GLY A 375 -35.23 -33.00 -9.91
N ASP A 376 -35.38 -33.56 -8.71
CA ASP A 376 -34.38 -33.52 -7.62
C ASP A 376 -33.37 -34.68 -7.68
N VAL A 377 -33.48 -35.55 -8.69
CA VAL A 377 -32.58 -36.70 -8.87
C VAL A 377 -31.51 -36.36 -9.90
N PHE A 378 -30.26 -36.43 -9.48
CA PHE A 378 -29.09 -36.18 -10.31
C PHE A 378 -28.37 -37.50 -10.59
N SER A 379 -28.11 -37.78 -11.87
CA SER A 379 -27.33 -38.93 -12.32
C SER A 379 -25.84 -38.56 -12.37
N THR A 380 -24.97 -39.45 -11.91
CA THR A 380 -23.53 -39.18 -11.75
C THR A 380 -22.66 -40.08 -12.61
N SER A 381 -21.44 -39.63 -12.90
CA SER A 381 -20.43 -40.42 -13.60
C SER A 381 -19.98 -41.64 -12.79
N GLU A 382 -19.76 -41.44 -11.49
CA GLU A 382 -19.25 -42.45 -10.56
C GLU A 382 -20.32 -42.95 -9.57
N ARG A 383 -20.02 -44.09 -8.95
CA ARG A 383 -20.86 -44.66 -7.88
C ARG A 383 -20.66 -43.85 -6.60
N ILE A 384 -21.74 -43.62 -5.86
CA ILE A 384 -21.70 -42.90 -4.58
C ILE A 384 -21.93 -43.89 -3.44
N ASP A 385 -21.01 -43.90 -2.50
CA ASP A 385 -21.13 -44.59 -1.23
C ASP A 385 -21.71 -43.65 -0.17
N PHE A 386 -22.86 -43.99 0.39
CA PHE A 386 -23.50 -43.23 1.48
C PHE A 386 -23.21 -43.84 2.87
N SER A 387 -22.28 -44.79 2.98
CA SER A 387 -21.97 -45.48 4.24
C SER A 387 -21.23 -44.61 5.27
N LEU A 388 -20.63 -43.49 4.84
CA LEU A 388 -19.83 -42.61 5.68
C LEU A 388 -20.65 -41.65 6.56
N GLY A 389 -21.99 -41.67 6.46
CA GLY A 389 -22.90 -40.88 7.29
C GLY A 389 -23.72 -39.86 6.51
N ASP A 390 -24.09 -38.76 7.16
CA ASP A 390 -24.85 -37.68 6.53
C ASP A 390 -23.98 -36.94 5.50
N MET A 391 -24.41 -37.00 4.24
CA MET A 391 -23.67 -36.45 3.11
C MET A 391 -24.30 -35.17 2.59
N TRP A 392 -23.43 -34.28 2.13
CA TRP A 392 -23.76 -33.03 1.49
C TRP A 392 -23.13 -33.01 0.10
N VAL A 393 -23.83 -32.40 -0.86
CA VAL A 393 -23.38 -32.23 -2.23
C VAL A 393 -23.20 -30.75 -2.53
N VAL A 394 -22.05 -30.42 -3.12
CA VAL A 394 -21.78 -29.16 -3.79
C VAL A 394 -21.83 -29.39 -5.29
N MET A 395 -22.51 -28.50 -6.04
CA MET A 395 -22.63 -28.59 -7.49
C MET A 395 -22.24 -27.30 -8.19
N THR A 396 -21.81 -27.43 -9.45
CA THR A 396 -21.57 -26.30 -10.34
C THR A 396 -22.67 -26.14 -11.38
N ASP A 397 -22.89 -24.91 -11.84
CA ASP A 397 -23.76 -24.63 -12.99
C ASP A 397 -23.08 -24.93 -14.33
N SER A 398 -23.71 -24.46 -15.41
CA SER A 398 -23.24 -24.63 -16.78
C SER A 398 -21.96 -23.85 -17.10
N ILE A 399 -21.62 -22.84 -16.29
CA ILE A 399 -20.45 -21.98 -16.46
C ILE A 399 -19.32 -22.40 -15.50
N GLY A 400 -19.61 -23.27 -14.53
CA GLY A 400 -18.64 -23.79 -13.55
C GLY A 400 -18.69 -23.10 -12.19
N ASN A 401 -19.62 -22.17 -11.98
CA ASN A 401 -19.76 -21.44 -10.72
C ASN A 401 -20.39 -22.32 -9.64
N TYR A 402 -20.00 -22.09 -8.39
CA TYR A 402 -20.66 -22.69 -7.23
C TYR A 402 -22.15 -22.32 -7.18
N ARG A 403 -23.03 -23.33 -7.05
CA ARG A 403 -24.48 -23.10 -6.95
C ARG A 403 -25.05 -23.23 -5.56
N GLY A 404 -24.42 -24.04 -4.73
CA GLY A 404 -24.92 -24.28 -3.38
C GLY A 404 -24.47 -25.61 -2.82
N ARG A 405 -24.90 -25.81 -1.58
CA ARG A 405 -24.64 -27.01 -0.79
C ARG A 405 -25.98 -27.56 -0.31
N TRP A 406 -26.27 -28.80 -0.68
CA TRP A 406 -27.53 -29.46 -0.33
C TRP A 406 -27.26 -30.81 0.33
N ARG A 407 -28.20 -31.26 1.16
CA ARG A 407 -28.12 -32.61 1.70
C ARG A 407 -28.39 -33.63 0.60
N ALA A 408 -27.53 -34.64 0.50
CA ALA A 408 -27.61 -35.68 -0.52
C ALA A 408 -28.20 -36.96 0.08
N TYR A 409 -29.16 -37.56 -0.62
CA TYR A 409 -29.81 -38.81 -0.23
C TYR A 409 -29.58 -39.92 -1.28
N PRO A 410 -29.46 -41.18 -0.86
CA PRO A 410 -29.31 -42.30 -1.78
C PRO A 410 -30.61 -42.56 -2.56
N VAL A 411 -30.47 -42.89 -3.85
CA VAL A 411 -31.61 -43.30 -4.69
C VAL A 411 -31.67 -44.82 -4.75
N SER A 412 -32.79 -45.39 -4.29
CA SER A 412 -32.98 -46.84 -4.24
C SER A 412 -32.78 -47.48 -5.63
N GLY A 413 -31.91 -48.50 -5.69
CA GLY A 413 -31.59 -49.23 -6.92
C GLY A 413 -30.72 -48.48 -7.93
N LYS A 414 -30.29 -47.23 -7.65
CA LYS A 414 -29.46 -46.42 -8.55
C LYS A 414 -28.20 -45.91 -7.84
N PRO A 415 -27.11 -46.71 -7.79
CA PRO A 415 -25.88 -46.33 -7.09
C PRO A 415 -25.09 -45.20 -7.76
N LYS A 416 -25.45 -44.82 -9.00
CA LYS A 416 -24.88 -43.67 -9.74
C LYS A 416 -25.87 -42.50 -9.79
N ALA A 417 -26.60 -42.29 -8.70
CA ALA A 417 -27.52 -41.18 -8.57
C ALA A 417 -27.68 -40.77 -7.11
N PHE A 418 -27.93 -39.49 -6.90
CA PHE A 418 -28.33 -38.94 -5.61
C PHE A 418 -29.57 -38.07 -5.75
N GLN A 419 -30.29 -37.90 -4.64
CA GLN A 419 -31.41 -36.97 -4.55
C GLN A 419 -30.99 -35.78 -3.69
N ALA A 420 -31.20 -34.56 -4.21
CA ALA A 420 -30.96 -33.31 -3.49
C ALA A 420 -32.01 -32.29 -3.88
N ALA A 421 -32.60 -31.59 -2.89
CA ALA A 421 -33.58 -30.53 -3.12
C ALA A 421 -32.88 -29.23 -3.53
N ALA A 422 -32.26 -29.24 -4.70
CA ALA A 422 -31.53 -28.10 -5.26
C ALA A 422 -32.44 -27.19 -6.08
N ASP A 423 -32.13 -25.90 -6.12
CA ASP A 423 -32.81 -24.93 -6.96
C ASP A 423 -32.66 -25.26 -8.46
N ALA A 424 -33.46 -24.59 -9.29
CA ALA A 424 -33.36 -24.72 -10.73
C ALA A 424 -32.16 -23.91 -11.23
N PHE A 425 -31.21 -24.60 -11.88
CA PHE A 425 -30.07 -23.99 -12.56
C PHE A 425 -29.67 -24.84 -13.76
N ASP A 426 -29.04 -24.19 -14.73
CA ASP A 426 -28.60 -24.83 -15.96
C ASP A 426 -27.38 -25.71 -15.70
N LEU A 427 -27.41 -26.92 -16.24
CA LEU A 427 -26.32 -27.89 -16.15
C LEU A 427 -25.67 -28.06 -17.52
N ASN A 428 -24.35 -28.11 -17.55
CA ASN A 428 -23.61 -28.54 -18.72
C ASN A 428 -23.46 -30.06 -18.67
N ILE A 429 -24.04 -30.78 -19.62
CA ILE A 429 -23.93 -32.24 -19.70
C ILE A 429 -22.99 -32.62 -20.83
N TYR A 430 -21.95 -33.39 -20.51
CA TYR A 430 -20.94 -33.83 -21.47
C TYR A 430 -21.58 -34.61 -22.63
N ASP A 431 -21.46 -34.09 -23.85
CA ASP A 431 -22.07 -34.64 -25.06
C ASP A 431 -21.07 -35.28 -26.04
N ARG A 432 -19.76 -35.28 -25.69
CA ARG A 432 -18.62 -35.75 -26.51
C ARG A 432 -18.31 -34.93 -27.77
N GLU A 433 -19.11 -33.94 -28.11
CA GLU A 433 -18.91 -33.11 -29.31
C GLU A 433 -18.66 -31.65 -28.93
N ASN A 434 -19.64 -30.95 -28.36
CA ASN A 434 -19.60 -29.50 -28.15
C ASN A 434 -19.35 -29.13 -26.68
N VAL A 435 -19.71 -30.03 -25.75
CA VAL A 435 -19.58 -29.82 -24.31
C VAL A 435 -18.46 -30.69 -23.77
N GLN A 436 -17.29 -30.08 -23.53
CA GLN A 436 -16.13 -30.76 -22.95
C GLN A 436 -16.00 -30.60 -21.43
N ASN A 437 -16.62 -29.56 -20.86
CA ASN A 437 -16.51 -29.25 -19.42
C ASN A 437 -17.90 -29.37 -18.75
N PRO A 438 -18.27 -30.57 -18.24
CA PRO A 438 -19.58 -30.79 -17.63
C PRO A 438 -19.69 -30.17 -16.23
N SER A 439 -20.94 -29.92 -15.81
CA SER A 439 -21.26 -29.58 -14.43
C SER A 439 -20.84 -30.69 -13.48
N ARG A 440 -20.30 -30.30 -12.33
CA ARG A 440 -19.56 -31.16 -11.41
C ARG A 440 -20.35 -31.37 -10.14
N TYR A 441 -20.03 -32.44 -9.43
CA TYR A 441 -20.49 -32.64 -8.06
C TYR A 441 -19.31 -33.00 -7.15
N PHE A 442 -19.42 -32.58 -5.90
CA PHE A 442 -18.57 -32.99 -4.80
C PHE A 442 -19.46 -33.40 -3.64
N ILE A 443 -19.44 -34.70 -3.29
CA ILE A 443 -20.15 -35.27 -2.15
C ILE A 443 -19.16 -35.69 -1.07
N ALA A 444 -19.38 -35.20 0.15
CA ALA A 444 -18.70 -35.70 1.35
C ALA A 444 -19.52 -35.38 2.62
N THR A 445 -18.99 -35.74 3.78
CA THR A 445 -19.58 -35.33 5.07
C THR A 445 -19.40 -33.82 5.28
N ASP A 446 -20.12 -33.27 6.26
CA ASP A 446 -20.10 -31.83 6.50
C ASP A 446 -18.70 -31.30 6.84
N SER A 447 -17.98 -32.04 7.69
CA SER A 447 -16.61 -31.73 8.10
C SER A 447 -15.61 -31.82 6.95
N GLU A 448 -15.78 -32.80 6.07
CA GLU A 448 -14.85 -33.07 4.96
C GLU A 448 -14.99 -32.07 3.82
N LEU A 449 -16.20 -31.54 3.60
CA LEU A 449 -16.37 -30.40 2.69
C LEU A 449 -15.70 -29.15 3.26
N ASN A 450 -15.74 -28.93 4.57
CA ASN A 450 -15.13 -27.74 5.16
C ASN A 450 -13.59 -27.81 5.16
N SER A 451 -12.99 -29.01 5.17
CA SER A 451 -11.54 -29.20 5.06
C SER A 451 -10.99 -29.04 3.64
N THR A 452 -11.86 -28.93 2.63
CA THR A 452 -11.48 -28.83 1.21
C THR A 452 -11.75 -27.45 0.62
N ILE A 453 -11.85 -26.43 1.47
CA ILE A 453 -11.91 -25.03 1.09
C ILE A 453 -10.50 -24.45 1.14
N TRP A 454 -10.11 -23.75 0.07
CA TRP A 454 -8.77 -23.21 -0.10
C TRP A 454 -8.81 -21.78 -0.60
N ARG A 455 -7.80 -20.99 -0.27
CA ARG A 455 -7.56 -19.67 -0.86
C ARG A 455 -6.48 -19.76 -1.93
N VAL A 456 -6.75 -19.21 -3.10
CA VAL A 456 -5.82 -19.22 -4.24
C VAL A 456 -4.69 -18.22 -3.97
N ASP A 457 -3.47 -18.73 -3.75
CA ASP A 457 -2.29 -17.89 -3.58
C ASP A 457 -1.68 -17.49 -4.93
N SER A 458 -1.71 -18.38 -5.92
CA SER A 458 -1.33 -18.02 -7.30
C SER A 458 -2.08 -18.87 -8.32
N ALA A 459 -2.32 -18.29 -9.49
CA ALA A 459 -2.89 -18.97 -10.65
C ALA A 459 -2.01 -18.68 -11.87
N LYS A 460 -1.32 -19.71 -12.37
CA LYS A 460 -0.40 -19.60 -13.51
C LYS A 460 -1.00 -20.31 -14.73
N PRO A 461 -1.27 -19.60 -15.84
CA PRO A 461 -1.70 -20.24 -17.08
C PRO A 461 -0.54 -21.02 -17.72
N ASN A 462 -0.82 -22.20 -18.27
CA ASN A 462 0.20 -23.08 -18.87
C ASN A 462 0.34 -22.92 -20.40
N GLY A 463 -0.42 -22.01 -21.01
CA GLY A 463 -0.42 -21.79 -22.47
C GLY A 463 -1.36 -22.73 -23.25
N ASP A 464 -2.07 -23.59 -22.53
CA ASP A 464 -3.23 -24.36 -22.98
C ASP A 464 -4.46 -23.95 -22.11
N ASP A 465 -5.59 -24.67 -22.23
CA ASP A 465 -6.77 -24.46 -21.39
C ASP A 465 -6.57 -24.91 -19.92
N THR A 466 -5.33 -25.18 -19.50
CA THR A 466 -4.98 -25.55 -18.13
C THR A 466 -4.25 -24.44 -17.40
N GLN A 467 -4.43 -24.43 -16.07
CA GLN A 467 -3.76 -23.53 -15.16
C GLN A 467 -3.26 -24.29 -13.93
N THR A 468 -2.07 -23.93 -13.46
CA THR A 468 -1.51 -24.46 -12.21
C THR A 468 -1.81 -23.49 -11.08
N LEU A 469 -2.51 -23.99 -10.07
CA LEU A 469 -2.92 -23.25 -8.87
C LEU A 469 -2.02 -23.62 -7.70
N SER A 470 -1.57 -22.61 -6.96
CA SER A 470 -1.07 -22.77 -5.59
C SER A 470 -2.12 -22.30 -4.63
N LEU A 471 -2.45 -23.15 -3.66
CA LEU A 471 -3.56 -23.01 -2.75
C LEU A 471 -3.05 -23.05 -1.32
N THR A 472 -3.66 -22.23 -0.47
CA THR A 472 -3.40 -22.14 0.97
C THR A 472 -4.68 -22.50 1.72
N GLU A 473 -4.52 -23.14 2.88
CA GLU A 473 -5.65 -23.55 3.72
C GLU A 473 -6.52 -22.35 4.08
N TYR A 474 -7.82 -22.47 3.82
CA TYR A 474 -8.81 -21.47 4.22
C TYR A 474 -9.61 -22.00 5.40
N SER A 475 -9.78 -21.16 6.41
CA SER A 475 -10.69 -21.42 7.52
C SER A 475 -11.39 -20.13 7.89
N ASP A 476 -12.69 -20.23 8.16
CA ASP A 476 -13.47 -19.12 8.70
C ASP A 476 -12.87 -18.58 10.02
N SER A 477 -12.16 -19.42 10.78
CA SER A 477 -11.48 -19.02 12.04
C SER A 477 -10.33 -18.04 11.83
N ILE A 478 -9.83 -17.89 10.59
CA ILE A 478 -8.80 -16.90 10.26
C ILE A 478 -9.36 -15.48 10.33
N TYR A 479 -10.64 -15.31 9.98
CA TYR A 479 -11.26 -14.01 9.80
C TYR A 479 -12.12 -13.62 11.03
N PRO A 480 -12.13 -12.33 11.42
CA PRO A 480 -12.91 -11.84 12.56
C PRO A 480 -14.42 -11.87 12.36
#